data_AF-X0ZDI9-F1
#
_entry.id   AF-X0ZDI9-F1
#
_cell.length_a   1.000
_cell.length_b   1.000
_cell.length_c   1.000
_cell.angle_alpha   90.00
_cell.angle_beta   90.00
_cell.angle_gamma   90.00
#
_symmetry.space_group_name_H-M   'P 1'
#
loop_
_entity.id
_entity.type
_entity.pdbx_description
1 polymer ?
#
loop_
_entity_poly.entity_id
_entity_poly.type
_entity_poly.pdbx_seq_one_letter_code
_entity_poly.pdbx_strand_id
1 'polypeptide(L)'
;STSKFPFGSSIRRIETGFVWSARLPSAHLSELLSFVWKFTKSHEILIIDYKHSQVYGLWAETFDSEKNTWRTDKEFCLDKPLGSIGLKA
;
A
#
# COMPACT_ATOMS: atom_id res chain seq x y z
N SER A 1 3.90 -23.28 -10.74
CA SER A 1 3.56 -22.89 -9.36
C SER A 1 4.15 -21.52 -9.09
N THR A 2 3.34 -20.46 -9.21
CA THR A 2 3.78 -19.10 -8.86
C THR A 2 3.73 -18.96 -7.35
N SER A 3 4.86 -19.12 -6.66
CA SER A 3 4.97 -18.71 -5.26
C SER A 3 4.78 -17.19 -5.23
N LYS A 4 3.53 -16.75 -5.11
CA LYS A 4 3.20 -15.34 -4.94
C LYS A 4 3.75 -14.93 -3.59
N PHE A 5 4.90 -14.28 -3.62
CA PHE A 5 5.38 -13.47 -2.51
C PHE A 5 4.19 -12.69 -1.95
N PRO A 6 3.92 -12.73 -0.62
CA PRO A 6 2.61 -12.36 -0.07
C PRO A 6 2.31 -10.86 -0.11
N PHE A 7 3.13 -10.08 -0.82
CA PHE A 7 3.04 -8.65 -0.96
C PHE A 7 3.41 -8.20 -2.37
N GLY A 8 2.79 -7.09 -2.78
CA GLY A 8 3.09 -6.44 -4.06
C GLY A 8 4.55 -6.03 -4.10
N SER A 9 5.30 -6.59 -5.04
CA SER A 9 6.70 -6.24 -5.26
C SER A 9 7.06 -6.25 -6.74
N SER A 10 8.10 -5.49 -7.08
CA SER A 10 8.67 -5.44 -8.42
C SER A 10 10.19 -5.35 -8.33
N ILE A 11 10.86 -6.00 -9.28
CA ILE A 11 12.32 -5.98 -9.39
C ILE A 11 12.67 -5.42 -10.75
N ARG A 12 13.50 -4.37 -10.75
CA ARG A 12 14.12 -3.80 -11.94
C ARG A 12 15.61 -4.11 -11.89
N ARG A 13 16.15 -4.75 -12.93
CA ARG A 13 17.60 -4.92 -13.09
C ARG A 13 18.23 -3.61 -13.55
N ILE A 14 19.43 -3.33 -13.06
CA ILE A 14 20.31 -2.23 -13.47
C ILE A 14 21.70 -2.81 -13.76
N GLU A 15 22.58 -2.03 -14.39
CA GLU A 15 23.92 -2.51 -14.78
C GLU A 15 24.72 -3.07 -13.60
N THR A 16 24.59 -2.47 -12.42
CA THR A 16 25.35 -2.81 -11.22
C THR A 16 24.61 -3.73 -10.25
N GLY A 17 23.40 -4.18 -10.59
CA GLY A 17 22.59 -5.01 -9.70
C GLY A 17 21.08 -4.91 -9.95
N PHE A 18 20.33 -4.59 -8.90
CA PHE A 18 18.87 -4.51 -8.98
C PHE A 18 18.30 -3.47 -8.01
N VAL A 19 17.14 -2.94 -8.38
CA VAL A 19 16.26 -2.17 -7.50
C VAL A 19 15.05 -3.04 -7.19
N TRP A 20 14.83 -3.33 -5.91
CA TRP A 20 13.66 -4.07 -5.44
C TRP A 20 12.71 -3.12 -4.72
N SER A 21 11.52 -2.92 -5.28
CA SER A 21 10.42 -2.22 -4.62
C SER A 21 9.45 -3.24 -4.03
N ALA A 22 9.10 -3.09 -2.75
CA ALA A 22 8.17 -3.96 -2.06
C ALA A 22 7.22 -3.14 -1.16
N ARG A 23 5.94 -3.47 -1.19
CA ARG A 23 4.92 -2.93 -0.26
C ARG A 23 4.53 -4.02 0.72
N LEU A 24 5.16 -4.04 1.89
CA LEU A 24 4.96 -5.09 2.89
C LEU A 24 4.47 -4.51 4.22
N PRO A 25 3.77 -5.30 5.04
CA PRO A 25 3.53 -4.96 6.44
C PRO A 25 4.86 -4.74 7.18
N SER A 26 4.89 -3.80 8.12
CA SER A 26 6.08 -3.47 8.90
C SER A 26 6.68 -4.68 9.63
N ALA A 27 5.84 -5.65 10.01
CA ALA A 27 6.24 -6.89 10.66
C ALA A 27 7.21 -7.75 9.84
N HIS A 28 7.21 -7.64 8.50
CA HIS A 28 8.05 -8.47 7.62
C HIS A 28 9.33 -7.77 7.15
N LEU A 29 9.57 -6.52 7.57
CA LEU A 29 10.73 -5.75 7.11
C LEU A 29 12.05 -6.41 7.53
N SER A 30 12.15 -6.85 8.79
CA SER A 30 13.36 -7.50 9.31
C SER A 30 13.72 -8.79 8.56
N GLU A 31 12.71 -9.60 8.21
CA GLU A 31 12.89 -10.83 7.43
C GLU A 31 13.39 -10.53 6.02
N LEU A 32 12.79 -9.53 5.36
CA LEU A 32 13.19 -9.08 4.02
C LEU A 32 14.63 -8.57 4.00
N LEU A 33 15.00 -7.73 4.96
CA LEU A 33 16.35 -7.19 5.06
C LEU A 33 17.37 -8.30 5.33
N SER A 34 17.05 -9.22 6.24
CA SER A 34 17.90 -10.38 6.54
C SER A 34 18.08 -11.28 5.32
N PHE A 35 17.04 -11.43 4.50
CA PHE A 35 17.12 -12.16 3.24
C PHE A 35 18.05 -11.44 2.24
N VAL A 36 17.83 -10.15 1.96
CA VAL A 36 18.67 -9.37 1.04
C VAL A 36 20.14 -9.34 1.49
N TRP A 37 20.37 -9.21 2.80
CA TRP A 37 21.70 -9.22 3.39
C TRP A 37 22.49 -10.49 3.06
N LYS A 38 21.83 -11.66 3.03
CA LYS A 38 22.49 -12.95 2.73
C LYS A 38 23.01 -13.06 1.30
N PHE A 39 22.46 -12.30 0.35
CA PHE A 39 22.74 -12.46 -1.08
C PHE A 39 23.48 -11.28 -1.72
N THR A 40 23.55 -10.14 -1.03
CA THR A 40 24.16 -8.92 -1.57
C THR A 40 25.49 -8.63 -0.89
N LYS A 41 26.49 -8.20 -1.67
CA LYS A 41 27.77 -7.71 -1.13
C LYS A 41 27.65 -6.29 -0.58
N SER A 42 26.73 -5.51 -1.14
CA SER A 42 26.38 -4.14 -0.75
C SER A 42 24.92 -3.88 -1.11
N HIS A 43 24.24 -3.05 -0.32
CA HIS A 43 22.88 -2.60 -0.60
C HIS A 43 22.62 -1.27 0.11
N GLU A 44 21.74 -0.47 -0.49
CA GLU A 44 21.20 0.75 0.09
C GLU A 44 19.71 0.54 0.32
N ILE A 45 19.21 1.01 1.47
CA ILE A 45 17.82 0.77 1.89
C ILE A 45 17.14 2.13 2.03
N LEU A 46 16.05 2.31 1.29
CA LEU A 46 15.13 3.42 1.46
C LEU A 46 13.80 2.88 2.00
N ILE A 47 13.43 3.33 3.21
CA ILE A 47 12.16 2.97 3.83
C ILE A 47 11.25 4.20 3.82
N ILE A 48 10.03 4.01 3.32
CA ILE A 48 8.96 5.01 3.39
C ILE A 48 7.86 4.41 4.25
N ASP A 49 7.77 4.84 5.51
CA ASP A 49 6.74 4.41 6.45
C ASP A 49 5.57 5.40 6.41
N TYR A 50 4.44 4.98 5.84
CA TYR A 50 3.21 5.77 5.87
C TYR A 50 2.46 5.45 7.15
N LYS A 51 2.43 6.38 8.11
CA LYS A 51 1.64 6.28 9.37
C LYS A 51 0.16 5.89 9.13
N HIS A 52 -0.38 6.19 7.95
CA HIS A 52 -1.75 5.88 7.54
C HIS A 52 -1.79 5.36 6.09
N SER A 53 -1.54 4.06 5.88
CA SER A 53 -1.89 3.40 4.63
C SER A 53 -3.41 3.26 4.55
N GLN A 54 -4.09 4.17 3.86
CA GLN A 54 -5.53 4.02 3.59
C GLN A 54 -5.74 2.86 2.62
N VAL A 55 -6.28 1.75 3.14
CA VAL A 55 -6.91 0.72 2.30
C VAL A 55 -8.16 1.37 1.72
N TYR A 56 -8.13 1.70 0.43
CA TYR A 56 -9.36 2.04 -0.29
C TYR A 56 -10.19 0.76 -0.40
N GLY A 57 -11.08 0.54 0.58
CA GLY A 57 -12.13 -0.45 0.47
C GLY A 57 -13.13 0.02 -0.57
N LEU A 58 -13.59 -0.89 -1.43
CA LEU A 58 -14.78 -0.63 -2.24
C LEU A 58 -15.95 -0.46 -1.26
N TRP A 59 -16.39 0.77 -1.08
CA TRP A 59 -17.53 1.09 -0.22
C TRP A 59 -18.78 0.91 -1.09
N ALA A 60 -19.60 -0.10 -0.81
CA ALA A 60 -20.71 -0.48 -1.69
C ALA A 60 -21.71 0.69 -1.89
N GLU A 61 -21.85 1.53 -0.85
CA GLU A 61 -22.69 2.72 -0.80
C GLU A 61 -22.15 3.88 -1.65
N THR A 62 -20.94 3.77 -2.22
CA THR A 62 -20.40 4.76 -3.17
C THR A 62 -21.14 4.72 -4.50
N PHE A 63 -21.81 3.61 -4.82
CA PHE A 63 -22.60 3.50 -6.04
C PHE A 63 -24.08 3.80 -5.74
N ASP A 64 -24.59 4.91 -6.27
CA ASP A 64 -26.00 5.27 -6.20
C ASP A 64 -26.75 4.49 -7.29
N SER A 65 -27.44 3.43 -6.89
CA SER A 65 -28.17 2.53 -7.81
C SER A 65 -29.41 3.19 -8.41
N GLU A 66 -29.99 4.20 -7.75
CA GLU A 66 -31.17 4.92 -8.26
C GLU A 66 -30.78 5.86 -9.39
N LYS A 67 -29.63 6.53 -9.27
CA LYS A 67 -29.10 7.44 -10.28
C LYS A 67 -28.14 6.77 -11.26
N ASN A 68 -27.74 5.54 -10.99
CA ASN A 68 -26.73 4.79 -11.75
C ASN A 68 -25.40 5.56 -11.86
N THR A 69 -24.96 6.19 -10.77
CA THR A 69 -23.76 7.04 -10.75
C THR A 69 -22.93 6.82 -9.49
N TRP A 70 -21.64 7.16 -9.57
CA TRP A 70 -20.75 7.12 -8.41
C TRP A 70 -20.87 8.41 -7.59
N ARG A 71 -21.07 8.25 -6.28
CA ARG A 71 -21.02 9.33 -5.31
C ARG A 71 -19.59 9.86 -5.20
N THR A 72 -19.46 11.15 -5.47
CA THR A 72 -18.17 11.87 -5.42
C THR A 72 -18.27 13.15 -4.61
N ASP A 73 -19.41 13.37 -3.92
CA ASP A 73 -19.66 14.55 -3.12
C ASP A 73 -18.78 14.57 -1.86
N LYS A 74 -18.31 15.77 -1.49
CA LYS A 74 -17.43 15.98 -0.32
C LYS A 74 -18.06 15.45 0.97
N GLU A 75 -19.37 15.64 1.14
CA GLU A 75 -20.10 15.19 2.32
C GLU A 75 -19.95 13.66 2.50
N PHE A 76 -20.09 12.89 1.43
CA PHE A 76 -19.96 11.44 1.43
C PHE A 76 -18.51 10.96 1.49
N CYS A 77 -17.64 11.50 0.64
CA CYS A 77 -16.27 11.01 0.52
C CYS A 77 -15.37 11.46 1.67
N LEU A 78 -15.71 12.53 2.38
CA LEU A 78 -14.84 13.16 3.37
C LEU A 78 -15.55 13.43 4.70
N ASP A 79 -16.61 14.23 4.71
CA ASP A 79 -17.15 14.77 5.97
C ASP A 79 -17.76 13.67 6.84
N LYS A 80 -18.54 12.75 6.25
CA LYS A 80 -19.15 11.61 6.96
C LYS A 80 -18.13 10.60 7.48
N PRO A 81 -17.16 10.10 6.67
CA PRO A 81 -16.11 9.21 7.15
C PRO A 81 -15.23 9.83 8.24
N LEU A 82 -14.87 11.11 8.12
CA LEU A 82 -14.08 11.78 9.16
C LEU A 82 -14.90 11.92 10.45
N GLY A 83 -16.17 12.32 10.34
CA GLY A 83 -17.08 12.42 11.47
C GLY A 83 -17.27 11.08 12.20
N SER A 84 -17.36 9.96 11.47
CA SER A 84 -17.57 8.63 12.07
C SER A 84 -16.37 8.13 12.89
N ILE A 85 -15.17 8.66 12.62
CA ILE A 85 -13.94 8.38 13.39
C ILE A 85 -13.58 9.51 14.37
N GLY A 86 -14.47 10.48 14.59
CA GLY A 86 -14.30 11.57 15.55
C GLY A 86 -13.37 12.69 15.08
N LEU A 87 -13.06 12.76 13.78
CA LEU A 87 -12.30 13.84 13.16
C LEU A 87 -13.24 14.86 12.50
N LYS A 88 -12.81 16.12 12.40
CA LYS A 88 -13.52 17.17 11.65
C LYS A 88 -12.75 17.47 10.36
N ALA A 89 -13.49 17.61 9.26
CA ALA A 89 -12.96 17.95 7.94
C ALA A 89 -12.55 19.42 7.83
#